data_AF-A0A350X123-F1
#
_entry.id   AF-A0A350X123-F1
#
_cell.length_a   1.000
_cell.length_b   1.000
_cell.length_c   1.000
_cell.angle_alpha   90.00
_cell.angle_beta   90.00
_cell.angle_gamma   90.00
#
_symmetry.space_group_name_H-M   'P 1'
#
loop_
_entity.id
_entity.type
_entity.pdbx_description
1 polymer ?
#
loop_
_entity_poly.entity_id
_entity_poly.type
_entity_poly.pdbx_seq_one_letter_code
_entity_poly.pdbx_strand_id
1 'polypeptide(L)'
;MMFKNIKTMLVLCLLLLTSTQTAFANNSEAHSLILYEMNTEYGNKENTVEHLKQLLYAFNEKVDVVQIEAYTEGLITDYDYVFVMNIHTEIKNDSVLTDLVHFNGRIYWIGNGIQNYLTVNSNSDLTYTGSSNQILQFNYQDQVIYGASNLLHDLLEPSSETQILATMSDGYNTYPYILNEKNLFFISRYKVDEHYIFEDSLFDFFEYNPPSTREVFVRIEDVHPFRDPQRLKEIADYLFERNIPFMIALVPAYVDNNTHTINTLDQVPEFVEAIQYMQERGGSVILHGYTHQLGFKEVTGEGYEFWDIENDTPIENIETYIQENILTALRLCVENEIYPLAFEAPHYAMDANGYLEIKKYFSTYVGHFQNNNINFTTSSFPYRIYNSDLFNIFIPENLGYIEADVLHTAQEIIEKFNQLQVVRSYTGGFFFFF
;
A
#
# COMPACT_ATOMS: atom_id res chain seq x y z
N MET A 1 -55.68 10.54 -40.68
CA MET A 1 -54.43 9.93 -41.19
C MET A 1 -53.30 10.57 -40.40
N MET A 2 -53.00 9.98 -39.24
CA MET A 2 -51.80 9.16 -38.98
C MET A 2 -50.57 9.99 -38.57
N PHE A 3 -50.37 10.01 -37.25
CA PHE A 3 -49.11 9.98 -36.50
C PHE A 3 -47.81 10.16 -37.28
N LYS A 4 -47.03 11.18 -36.91
CA LYS A 4 -45.56 11.07 -36.79
C LYS A 4 -44.99 12.25 -36.01
N ASN A 5 -43.95 11.95 -35.22
CA ASN A 5 -43.04 12.88 -34.53
C ASN A 5 -43.33 13.16 -33.05
N ILE A 6 -43.42 12.09 -32.25
CA ILE A 6 -43.05 12.12 -30.82
C ILE A 6 -42.18 10.89 -30.55
N LYS A 7 -40.93 10.91 -31.01
CA LYS A 7 -39.87 9.96 -30.62
C LYS A 7 -38.50 10.63 -30.72
N THR A 8 -38.32 11.74 -30.00
CA THR A 8 -36.98 12.34 -29.80
C THR A 8 -36.91 13.14 -28.49
N MET A 9 -37.63 12.69 -27.46
CA MET A 9 -37.59 13.32 -26.14
C MET A 9 -37.89 12.30 -25.03
N LEU A 10 -37.23 11.14 -25.10
CA LEU A 10 -37.30 10.11 -24.04
C LEU A 10 -36.00 9.29 -23.92
N VAL A 11 -34.86 9.89 -24.26
CA VAL A 11 -33.52 9.30 -24.06
C VAL A 11 -32.63 10.16 -23.15
N LEU A 12 -33.08 11.36 -22.75
CA LEU A 12 -32.33 12.27 -21.87
C LEU A 12 -32.82 12.30 -20.41
N CYS A 13 -33.70 11.38 -20.00
CA CYS A 13 -34.16 11.24 -18.61
C CYS A 13 -33.87 9.86 -18.00
N LEU A 14 -33.13 9.00 -18.72
CA LEU A 14 -32.71 7.68 -18.22
C LEU A 14 -31.20 7.60 -17.89
N LEU A 15 -30.54 8.75 -17.75
CA LEU A 15 -29.14 8.88 -17.28
C LEU A 15 -29.04 9.50 -15.86
N LEU A 16 -30.18 9.69 -15.18
CA LEU A 16 -30.25 10.18 -13.79
C LEU A 16 -30.68 9.10 -12.79
N LEU A 17 -30.55 7.83 -13.18
CA LEU A 17 -30.39 6.75 -12.22
C LEU A 17 -28.89 6.46 -12.09
N THR A 18 -28.11 7.50 -11.77
CA THR A 18 -26.89 7.26 -11.00
C THR A 18 -27.37 6.51 -9.77
N SER A 19 -26.90 5.28 -9.61
CA SER A 19 -26.92 4.64 -8.31
C SER A 19 -26.50 5.71 -7.32
N THR A 20 -27.38 6.05 -6.39
CA THR A 20 -26.94 6.58 -5.13
C THR A 20 -26.11 5.46 -4.54
N GLN A 21 -24.83 5.38 -4.93
CA GLN A 21 -23.83 4.95 -3.99
C GLN A 21 -24.10 5.84 -2.80
N THR A 22 -24.65 5.25 -1.75
CA THR A 22 -24.56 5.82 -0.43
C THR A 22 -23.08 6.12 -0.29
N ALA A 23 -22.71 7.39 -0.44
CA ALA A 23 -21.49 7.90 0.12
C ALA A 23 -21.62 7.55 1.59
N PHE A 24 -20.97 6.46 1.98
CA PHE A 24 -20.76 6.17 3.37
C PHE A 24 -20.09 7.42 3.91
N ALA A 25 -20.61 7.94 5.02
CA ALA A 25 -19.88 8.95 5.77
C ALA A 25 -18.56 8.29 6.16
N ASN A 26 -17.51 8.51 5.34
CA ASN A 26 -16.15 8.51 5.85
C ASN A 26 -16.19 9.41 7.07
N ASN A 27 -15.47 9.06 8.13
CA ASN A 27 -15.07 10.02 9.15
C ASN A 27 -14.15 11.05 8.45
N SER A 28 -14.73 11.92 7.61
CA SER A 28 -14.04 12.70 6.58
C SER A 28 -13.30 13.90 7.14
N GLU A 29 -13.07 13.94 8.46
CA GLU A 29 -12.33 14.98 9.17
C GLU A 29 -11.33 14.37 10.17
N ALA A 30 -11.18 13.04 10.22
CA ALA A 30 -10.28 12.37 11.17
C ALA A 30 -8.83 12.82 10.95
N HIS A 31 -8.20 13.32 12.02
CA HIS A 31 -6.84 13.84 12.00
C HIS A 31 -5.95 13.06 12.98
N SER A 32 -4.97 12.35 12.42
CA SER A 32 -3.99 11.57 13.18
C SER A 32 -2.64 12.27 13.29
N LEU A 33 -1.98 12.12 14.44
CA LEU A 33 -0.58 12.46 14.66
C LEU A 33 0.25 11.19 14.88
N ILE A 34 1.35 11.03 14.14
CA ILE A 34 2.39 10.05 14.45
C ILE A 34 3.51 10.74 15.21
N LEU A 35 3.68 10.35 16.47
CA LEU A 35 4.84 10.67 17.30
C LEU A 35 5.83 9.52 17.19
N TYR A 36 7.04 9.81 16.72
CA TYR A 36 8.04 8.76 16.51
C TYR A 36 9.41 9.12 17.10
N GLU A 37 10.15 8.11 17.56
CA GLU A 37 11.53 8.27 18.01
C GLU A 37 12.50 8.25 16.81
N MET A 38 12.47 7.16 16.06
CA MET A 38 13.26 6.92 14.85
C MET A 38 12.36 6.38 13.74
N ASN A 39 12.74 6.62 12.49
CA ASN A 39 11.98 6.19 11.32
C ASN A 39 12.45 4.84 10.74
N THR A 40 13.70 4.44 11.01
CA THR A 40 14.31 3.19 10.55
C THR A 40 14.94 2.44 11.72
N GLU A 41 14.76 1.12 11.79
CA GLU A 41 15.52 0.28 12.73
C GLU A 41 16.99 0.16 12.31
N TYR A 42 17.89 -0.04 13.27
CA TYR A 42 19.32 -0.20 12.98
C TYR A 42 19.56 -1.37 12.02
N GLY A 43 20.16 -1.09 10.87
CA GLY A 43 20.45 -2.07 9.82
C GLY A 43 19.26 -2.40 8.90
N ASN A 44 18.09 -1.79 9.12
CA ASN A 44 16.96 -1.87 8.20
C ASN A 44 16.92 -0.61 7.31
N LYS A 45 16.59 -0.82 6.04
CA LYS A 45 16.35 0.23 5.05
C LYS A 45 14.94 0.80 5.14
N GLU A 46 14.01 0.00 5.62
CA GLU A 46 12.59 0.32 5.67
C GLU A 46 12.26 1.50 6.58
N ASN A 47 11.49 2.45 6.04
CA ASN A 47 10.97 3.59 6.79
C ASN A 47 9.57 3.27 7.32
N THR A 48 9.51 2.69 8.51
CA THR A 48 8.26 2.27 9.17
C THR A 48 7.31 3.44 9.42
N VAL A 49 7.84 4.65 9.63
CA VAL A 49 7.03 5.86 9.87
C VAL A 49 6.32 6.32 8.60
N GLU A 50 7.02 6.34 7.46
CA GLU A 50 6.39 6.67 6.17
C GLU A 50 5.37 5.61 5.78
N HIS A 51 5.69 4.33 6.00
CA HIS A 51 4.74 3.26 5.79
C HIS A 51 3.46 3.42 6.64
N LEU A 52 3.60 3.65 7.96
CA LEU A 52 2.44 3.89 8.83
C LEU A 52 1.65 5.13 8.37
N LYS A 53 2.34 6.23 8.03
CA LYS A 53 1.68 7.45 7.55
C LYS A 53 0.81 7.19 6.33
N GLN A 54 1.33 6.50 5.32
CA GLN A 54 0.57 6.16 4.12
C GLN A 54 -0.60 5.22 4.44
N LEU A 55 -0.39 4.22 5.31
CA LEU A 55 -1.43 3.29 5.77
C LEU A 55 -2.61 4.03 6.45
N LEU A 56 -2.32 5.02 7.31
CA LEU A 56 -3.34 5.75 8.08
C LEU A 56 -4.30 6.58 7.22
N TYR A 57 -3.95 6.91 5.98
CA TYR A 57 -4.88 7.59 5.04
C TYR A 57 -6.07 6.71 4.63
N ALA A 58 -6.06 5.41 4.92
CA ALA A 58 -7.28 4.59 4.79
C ALA A 58 -8.38 5.01 5.79
N PHE A 59 -8.03 5.71 6.86
CA PHE A 59 -8.95 6.09 7.95
C PHE A 59 -8.99 7.60 8.23
N ASN A 60 -8.04 8.36 7.67
CA ASN A 60 -7.82 9.77 8.02
C ASN A 60 -7.81 10.65 6.77
N GLU A 61 -8.27 11.89 6.92
CA GLU A 61 -8.08 12.93 5.91
C GLU A 61 -6.68 13.53 5.99
N LYS A 62 -6.15 13.63 7.21
CA LYS A 62 -4.84 14.22 7.47
C LYS A 62 -4.04 13.38 8.45
N VAL A 63 -2.75 13.23 8.13
CA VAL A 63 -1.78 12.55 8.99
C VAL A 63 -0.53 13.43 9.10
N ASP A 64 -0.27 13.96 10.29
CA ASP A 64 0.96 14.68 10.59
C ASP A 64 1.96 13.77 11.29
N VAL A 65 3.25 14.06 11.12
CA VAL A 65 4.35 13.26 11.65
C VAL A 65 5.32 14.18 12.39
N VAL A 66 5.57 13.89 13.66
CA VAL A 66 6.44 14.70 14.52
C VAL A 66 7.38 13.80 15.30
N GLN A 67 8.68 14.12 15.25
CA GLN A 67 9.66 13.42 16.05
C GLN A 67 9.46 13.79 17.53
N ILE A 68 9.48 12.80 18.42
CA ILE A 68 9.22 12.96 19.85
C ILE A 68 10.13 14.04 20.49
N GLU A 69 11.41 14.11 20.10
CA GLU A 69 12.34 15.13 20.60
C GLU A 69 12.00 16.56 20.15
N ALA A 70 11.30 16.71 19.02
CA ALA A 70 10.86 17.99 18.48
C ALA A 70 9.45 18.40 18.94
N TYR A 71 8.77 17.55 19.71
CA TYR A 71 7.42 17.81 20.20
C TYR A 71 7.37 19.02 21.14
N THR A 72 6.31 19.82 20.97
CA THR A 72 6.02 21.00 21.80
C THR A 72 4.73 20.80 22.58
N GLU A 73 4.72 21.22 23.84
CA GLU A 73 3.56 21.11 24.74
C GLU A 73 2.28 21.68 24.11
N GLY A 74 1.18 20.94 24.26
CA GLY A 74 -0.13 21.27 23.71
C GLY A 74 -0.35 20.89 22.24
N LEU A 75 0.67 20.44 21.51
CA LEU A 75 0.55 20.11 20.08
C LEU A 75 -0.51 19.03 19.83
N ILE A 76 -0.61 17.99 20.67
CA ILE A 76 -1.59 16.91 20.44
C ILE A 76 -3.06 17.36 20.55
N THR A 77 -3.34 18.56 21.08
CA THR A 77 -4.73 19.00 21.32
C THR A 77 -5.54 19.25 20.05
N ASP A 78 -4.87 19.40 18.91
CA ASP A 78 -5.49 19.60 17.60
C ASP A 78 -5.84 18.28 16.87
N TYR A 79 -5.61 17.12 17.49
CA TYR A 79 -5.74 15.80 16.86
C TYR A 79 -6.79 14.93 17.54
N ASP A 80 -7.40 14.03 16.76
CA ASP A 80 -8.36 13.04 17.26
C ASP A 80 -7.66 11.75 17.73
N TYR A 81 -6.57 11.40 17.05
CA TYR A 81 -5.83 10.15 17.23
C TYR A 81 -4.34 10.42 17.31
N VAL A 82 -3.66 9.73 18.22
CA VAL A 82 -2.19 9.82 18.37
C VAL A 82 -1.59 8.42 18.31
N PHE A 83 -0.69 8.22 17.37
CA PHE A 83 0.15 7.03 17.28
C PHE A 83 1.50 7.33 17.90
N VAL A 84 1.92 6.55 18.90
CA VAL A 84 3.24 6.67 19.51
C VAL A 84 4.07 5.48 19.07
N MET A 85 5.03 5.70 18.18
CA MET A 85 5.93 4.67 17.66
C MET A 85 7.30 4.80 18.30
N ASN A 86 7.70 3.76 19.03
CA ASN A 86 8.95 3.77 19.76
C ASN A 86 9.70 2.46 19.53
N ILE A 87 10.93 2.57 19.04
CA ILE A 87 11.78 1.42 18.69
C ILE A 87 12.68 1.09 19.87
N HIS A 88 13.21 2.10 20.57
CA HIS A 88 13.91 1.93 21.84
C HIS A 88 12.98 2.11 23.03
N THR A 89 13.54 2.05 24.24
CA THR A 89 12.75 2.02 25.47
C THR A 89 12.53 3.39 26.10
N GLU A 90 13.30 4.43 25.76
CA GLU A 90 13.30 5.70 26.50
C GLU A 90 12.66 6.84 25.71
N ILE A 91 11.61 7.45 26.27
CA ILE A 91 11.04 8.70 25.76
C ILE A 91 11.66 9.86 26.53
N LYS A 92 12.39 10.72 25.81
CA LYS A 92 13.18 11.82 26.41
C LYS A 92 12.43 13.15 26.54
N ASN A 93 11.15 13.18 26.17
CA ASN A 93 10.33 14.40 26.19
C ASN A 93 9.14 14.24 27.15
N ASP A 94 9.29 14.77 28.37
CA ASP A 94 8.25 14.69 29.42
C ASP A 94 6.96 15.42 29.05
N SER A 95 7.02 16.44 28.18
CA SER A 95 5.83 17.16 27.71
C SER A 95 4.92 16.24 26.90
N VAL A 96 5.49 15.33 26.07
CA VAL A 96 4.71 14.33 25.33
C VAL A 96 3.92 13.44 26.30
N LEU A 97 4.60 12.89 27.32
CA LEU A 97 3.98 12.00 28.28
C LEU A 97 2.89 12.72 29.10
N THR A 98 3.16 13.96 29.51
CA THR A 98 2.21 14.79 30.25
C THR A 98 0.95 15.06 29.43
N ASP A 99 1.10 15.41 28.16
CA ASP A 99 -0.05 15.69 27.29
C ASP A 99 -0.83 14.40 27.00
N LEU A 100 -0.16 13.28 26.72
CA LEU A 100 -0.80 11.98 26.48
C LEU A 100 -1.68 11.50 27.65
N VAL A 101 -1.32 11.84 28.90
CA VAL A 101 -2.14 11.50 30.09
C VAL A 101 -3.47 12.26 30.08
N HIS A 102 -3.49 13.46 29.51
CA HIS A 102 -4.67 14.34 29.47
C HIS A 102 -5.36 14.34 28.10
N PHE A 103 -4.87 13.53 27.16
CA PHE A 103 -5.42 13.46 25.82
C PHE A 103 -6.79 12.76 25.83
N ASN A 104 -7.79 13.44 25.26
CA ASN A 104 -9.16 12.94 25.22
C ASN A 104 -9.45 12.04 24.01
N GLY A 105 -8.58 12.08 23.00
CA GLY A 105 -8.64 11.21 21.83
C GLY A 105 -8.08 9.81 22.12
N ARG A 106 -7.92 9.00 21.07
CA ARG A 106 -7.37 7.64 21.21
C ARG A 106 -5.88 7.61 20.93
N ILE A 107 -5.18 6.79 21.71
CA ILE A 107 -3.75 6.58 21.60
C ILE A 107 -3.52 5.18 21.07
N TYR A 108 -2.72 5.02 20.02
CA TYR A 108 -2.18 3.73 19.63
C TYR A 108 -0.69 3.71 19.94
N TRP A 109 -0.31 2.97 20.99
CA TRP A 109 1.08 2.74 21.32
C TRP A 109 1.65 1.57 20.54
N ILE A 110 2.75 1.81 19.84
CA ILE A 110 3.41 0.84 18.97
C ILE A 110 4.83 0.58 19.48
N GLY A 111 5.04 -0.65 19.93
CA GLY A 111 6.36 -1.12 20.33
C GLY A 111 6.72 -0.75 21.76
N ASN A 112 7.96 -0.31 21.93
CA ASN A 112 8.64 -0.28 23.22
C ASN A 112 8.33 0.98 24.05
N GLY A 113 8.74 0.99 25.31
CA GLY A 113 8.75 2.21 26.15
C GLY A 113 7.38 2.61 26.70
N ILE A 114 6.37 1.75 26.57
CA ILE A 114 5.04 1.97 27.17
C ILE A 114 5.13 2.17 28.69
N GLN A 115 6.15 1.60 29.33
CA GLN A 115 6.44 1.78 30.74
C GLN A 115 6.58 3.27 31.13
N ASN A 116 7.19 4.11 30.28
CA ASN A 116 7.34 5.55 30.54
C ASN A 116 5.97 6.23 30.67
N TYR A 117 5.02 5.88 29.81
CA TYR A 117 3.66 6.39 29.85
C TYR A 117 2.88 5.83 31.05
N LEU A 118 2.93 4.52 31.29
CA LEU A 118 2.23 3.88 32.41
C LEU A 118 2.71 4.40 33.78
N THR A 119 3.99 4.76 33.89
CA THR A 119 4.55 5.29 35.15
C THR A 119 3.95 6.65 35.53
N VAL A 120 3.62 7.49 34.55
CA VAL A 120 3.01 8.81 34.78
C VAL A 120 1.49 8.79 34.70
N ASN A 121 0.91 7.79 34.03
CA ASN A 121 -0.54 7.64 33.89
C ASN A 121 -1.14 6.82 35.04
N SER A 122 -1.43 7.48 36.16
CA SER A 122 -2.10 6.85 37.31
C SER A 122 -3.53 6.33 37.04
N ASN A 123 -4.13 6.66 35.89
CA ASN A 123 -5.46 6.20 35.50
C ASN A 123 -5.43 4.90 34.66
N SER A 124 -4.25 4.39 34.31
CA SER A 124 -4.11 3.13 33.59
C SER A 124 -4.21 1.95 34.54
N ASP A 125 -5.01 0.94 34.17
CA ASP A 125 -5.13 -0.32 34.92
C ASP A 125 -4.15 -1.39 34.37
N LEU A 126 -3.31 -1.03 33.40
CA LEU A 126 -2.28 -1.91 32.82
C LEU A 126 -0.99 -1.88 33.63
N THR A 127 -0.39 -3.06 33.84
CA THR A 127 0.91 -3.17 34.50
C THR A 127 1.98 -3.66 33.53
N TYR A 128 3.07 -2.91 33.40
CA TYR A 128 4.26 -3.39 32.68
C TYR A 128 5.00 -4.44 33.51
N THR A 129 5.24 -5.62 32.93
CA THR A 129 5.84 -6.76 33.65
C THR A 129 7.23 -7.14 33.14
N GLY A 130 7.70 -6.51 32.07
CA GLY A 130 9.00 -6.74 31.48
C GLY A 130 8.92 -6.83 29.96
N SER A 131 9.94 -7.42 29.34
CA SER A 131 9.99 -7.63 27.90
C SER A 131 10.60 -8.99 27.56
N SER A 132 10.26 -9.54 26.40
CA SER A 132 10.75 -10.84 25.94
C SER A 132 11.10 -10.80 24.45
N ASN A 133 12.13 -11.55 24.06
CA ASN A 133 12.49 -11.79 22.66
C ASN A 133 12.41 -13.29 22.29
N GLN A 134 11.62 -14.04 23.05
CA GLN A 134 11.43 -15.49 22.90
C GLN A 134 9.97 -15.80 22.54
N ILE A 135 9.33 -14.92 21.76
CA ILE A 135 7.96 -15.14 21.28
C ILE A 135 8.01 -16.12 20.12
N LEU A 136 7.19 -17.17 20.18
CA LEU A 136 7.18 -18.28 19.21
C LEU A 136 5.88 -18.36 18.40
N GLN A 137 4.83 -17.72 18.90
CA GLN A 137 3.49 -17.86 18.37
C GLN A 137 2.68 -16.58 18.59
N PHE A 138 1.89 -16.21 17.59
CA PHE A 138 0.88 -15.17 17.65
C PHE A 138 -0.50 -15.78 17.37
N ASN A 139 -1.50 -15.38 18.15
CA ASN A 139 -2.89 -15.81 17.97
C ASN A 139 -3.76 -14.59 17.72
N TYR A 140 -4.52 -14.65 16.64
CA TYR A 140 -5.45 -13.59 16.27
C TYR A 140 -6.68 -14.19 15.61
N GLN A 141 -7.86 -13.90 16.16
CA GLN A 141 -9.10 -14.54 15.74
C GLN A 141 -8.95 -16.08 15.76
N ASP A 142 -9.27 -16.77 14.66
CA ASP A 142 -9.11 -18.22 14.50
C ASP A 142 -7.73 -18.63 13.93
N GLN A 143 -6.83 -17.67 13.73
CA GLN A 143 -5.51 -17.89 13.12
C GLN A 143 -4.43 -18.05 14.17
N VAL A 144 -3.52 -18.99 13.91
CA VAL A 144 -2.29 -19.20 14.68
C VAL A 144 -1.11 -19.04 13.75
N ILE A 145 -0.28 -18.03 14.01
CA ILE A 145 0.93 -17.74 13.26
C ILE A 145 2.12 -18.22 14.09
N TYR A 146 2.87 -19.19 13.55
CA TYR A 146 4.09 -19.70 14.17
C TYR A 146 5.30 -18.95 13.63
N GLY A 147 6.14 -18.45 14.52
CA GLY A 147 7.36 -17.73 14.14
C GLY A 147 8.13 -17.29 15.38
N ALA A 148 9.41 -17.67 15.45
CA ALA A 148 10.29 -17.17 16.48
C ALA A 148 10.64 -15.70 16.17
N SER A 149 10.15 -14.78 16.98
CA SER A 149 10.50 -13.37 16.90
C SER A 149 11.66 -13.09 17.85
N ASN A 150 12.84 -12.81 17.28
CA ASN A 150 14.01 -12.38 18.06
C ASN A 150 13.96 -10.89 18.45
N LEU A 151 12.89 -10.20 18.09
CA LEU A 151 12.66 -8.80 18.43
C LEU A 151 12.14 -8.69 19.87
N LEU A 152 12.41 -7.56 20.51
CA LEU A 152 11.91 -7.30 21.86
C LEU A 152 10.42 -6.94 21.81
N HIS A 153 9.66 -7.60 22.69
CA HIS A 153 8.22 -7.44 22.89
C HIS A 153 7.96 -6.99 24.32
N ASP A 154 7.31 -5.85 24.51
CA ASP A 154 6.90 -5.36 25.84
C ASP A 154 5.71 -6.20 26.35
N LEU A 155 5.81 -6.66 27.60
CA LEU A 155 4.83 -7.54 28.24
C LEU A 155 3.97 -6.75 29.22
N LEU A 156 2.65 -6.77 28.99
CA LEU A 156 1.67 -6.11 29.84
C LEU A 156 0.76 -7.13 30.52
N GLU A 157 0.48 -6.90 31.81
CA GLU A 157 -0.58 -7.59 32.54
C GLU A 157 -1.87 -6.78 32.42
N PRO A 158 -2.93 -7.35 31.82
CA PRO A 158 -4.20 -6.67 31.61
C PRO A 158 -5.05 -6.62 32.88
N SER A 159 -5.97 -5.65 32.94
CA SER A 159 -7.04 -5.58 33.92
C SER A 159 -8.23 -6.46 33.51
N SER A 160 -9.25 -6.57 34.36
CA SER A 160 -10.50 -7.28 34.00
C SER A 160 -11.32 -6.57 32.91
N GLU A 161 -11.09 -5.28 32.71
CA GLU A 161 -11.80 -4.45 31.73
C GLU A 161 -11.01 -4.32 30.41
N THR A 162 -9.75 -4.78 30.37
CA THR A 162 -8.94 -4.75 29.15
C THR A 162 -9.52 -5.68 28.10
N GLN A 163 -9.72 -5.15 26.90
CA GLN A 163 -10.04 -5.96 25.73
C GLN A 163 -8.74 -6.46 25.08
N ILE A 164 -8.54 -7.77 25.05
CA ILE A 164 -7.41 -8.40 24.35
C ILE A 164 -7.86 -8.74 22.93
N LEU A 165 -7.23 -8.13 21.93
CA LEU A 165 -7.52 -8.34 20.51
C LEU A 165 -6.67 -9.45 19.91
N ALA A 166 -5.40 -9.54 20.32
CA ALA A 166 -4.46 -10.56 19.87
C ALA A 166 -3.58 -11.01 21.04
N THR A 167 -3.09 -12.25 21.02
CA THR A 167 -2.14 -12.75 22.01
C THR A 167 -0.86 -13.25 21.37
N MET A 168 0.21 -13.30 22.16
CA MET A 168 1.48 -13.92 21.80
C MET A 168 1.92 -14.90 22.89
N SER A 169 2.72 -15.91 22.52
CA SER A 169 3.19 -16.93 23.46
C SER A 169 4.67 -17.23 23.30
N ASP A 170 5.34 -17.45 24.42
CA ASP A 170 6.72 -17.95 24.51
C ASP A 170 6.78 -19.50 24.64
N GLY A 171 5.63 -20.17 24.48
CA GLY A 171 5.46 -21.62 24.67
C GLY A 171 5.14 -22.06 26.11
N TYR A 172 5.31 -21.17 27.10
CA TYR A 172 4.99 -21.44 28.50
C TYR A 172 3.86 -20.55 29.01
N ASN A 173 3.90 -19.27 28.64
CA ASN A 173 2.98 -18.23 29.03
C ASN A 173 2.32 -17.62 27.78
N THR A 174 1.21 -16.93 28.00
CA THR A 174 0.50 -16.16 26.99
C THR A 174 0.39 -14.73 27.47
N TYR A 175 0.69 -13.78 26.58
CA TYR A 175 0.66 -12.36 26.85
C TYR A 175 -0.22 -11.66 25.80
N PRO A 176 -0.81 -10.50 26.13
CA PRO A 176 -1.44 -9.65 25.12
C PRO A 176 -0.40 -9.22 24.06
N TYR A 177 -0.73 -9.43 22.79
CA TYR A 177 0.02 -8.88 21.66
C TYR A 177 -0.57 -7.54 21.22
N ILE A 178 -1.90 -7.51 21.11
CA ILE A 178 -2.69 -6.29 20.90
C ILE A 178 -3.78 -6.24 21.96
N LEU A 179 -3.91 -5.08 22.60
CA LEU A 179 -4.97 -4.80 23.57
C LEU A 179 -5.56 -3.40 23.40
N ASN A 180 -6.73 -3.22 23.98
CA ASN A 180 -7.38 -1.93 24.18
C ASN A 180 -7.79 -1.81 25.66
N GLU A 181 -7.32 -0.75 26.31
CA GLU A 181 -7.73 -0.31 27.64
C GLU A 181 -8.19 1.15 27.56
N LYS A 182 -9.49 1.40 27.74
CA LYS A 182 -10.10 2.74 27.68
C LYS A 182 -9.84 3.42 26.33
N ASN A 183 -8.98 4.44 26.30
CA ASN A 183 -8.58 5.15 25.08
C ASN A 183 -7.18 4.76 24.57
N LEU A 184 -6.51 3.80 25.23
CA LEU A 184 -5.18 3.32 24.86
C LEU A 184 -5.29 1.96 24.17
N PHE A 185 -4.92 1.93 22.90
CA PHE A 185 -4.53 0.73 22.19
C PHE A 185 -3.03 0.53 22.32
N PHE A 186 -2.61 -0.73 22.39
CA PHE A 186 -1.21 -1.11 22.45
C PHE A 186 -0.95 -2.30 21.55
N ILE A 187 0.15 -2.26 20.80
CA ILE A 187 0.75 -3.42 20.14
C ILE A 187 2.19 -3.57 20.61
N SER A 188 2.53 -4.78 21.05
CA SER A 188 3.86 -5.10 21.57
C SER A 188 4.98 -4.89 20.54
N ARG A 189 4.70 -5.14 19.26
CA ARG A 189 5.64 -4.89 18.16
C ARG A 189 4.91 -4.73 16.85
N TYR A 190 5.31 -3.73 16.06
CA TYR A 190 4.92 -3.58 14.67
C TYR A 190 6.13 -3.79 13.75
N LYS A 191 5.92 -4.50 12.64
CA LYS A 191 6.93 -4.78 11.63
C LYS A 191 6.22 -4.82 10.28
N VAL A 192 6.77 -4.11 9.29
CA VAL A 192 6.06 -3.89 8.02
C VAL A 192 5.95 -5.15 7.17
N ASP A 193 6.82 -6.15 7.33
CA ASP A 193 6.68 -7.45 6.64
C ASP A 193 5.76 -8.44 7.39
N GLU A 194 5.32 -8.12 8.62
CA GLU A 194 4.44 -8.93 9.48
C GLU A 194 3.28 -8.05 10.03
N HIS A 195 2.53 -7.42 9.12
CA HIS A 195 1.71 -6.23 9.38
C HIS A 195 0.20 -6.50 9.53
N TYR A 196 -0.33 -7.57 8.92
CA TYR A 196 -1.78 -7.75 8.78
C TYR A 196 -2.60 -7.76 10.08
N ILE A 197 -2.06 -8.28 11.19
CA ILE A 197 -2.79 -8.25 12.48
C ILE A 197 -2.94 -6.81 12.99
N PHE A 198 -1.88 -6.00 12.87
CA PHE A 198 -1.92 -4.58 13.23
C PHE A 198 -2.87 -3.80 12.32
N GLU A 199 -2.86 -4.10 11.04
CA GLU A 199 -3.69 -3.38 10.07
C GLU A 199 -5.17 -3.70 10.21
N ASP A 200 -5.52 -4.93 10.61
CA ASP A 200 -6.91 -5.26 10.96
C ASP A 200 -7.35 -4.59 12.27
N SER A 201 -6.47 -4.49 13.27
CA SER A 201 -6.82 -3.81 14.53
C SER A 201 -7.03 -2.30 14.37
N LEU A 202 -6.56 -1.68 13.28
CA LEU A 202 -6.90 -0.30 12.95
C LEU A 202 -8.40 -0.10 12.74
N PHE A 203 -9.13 -1.09 12.22
CA PHE A 203 -10.60 -1.01 12.12
C PHE A 203 -11.25 -0.84 13.49
N ASP A 204 -10.76 -1.56 14.50
CA ASP A 204 -11.26 -1.43 15.88
C ASP A 204 -10.81 -0.11 16.52
N PHE A 205 -9.57 0.32 16.27
CA PHE A 205 -9.03 1.59 16.76
C PHE A 205 -9.83 2.80 16.26
N PHE A 206 -10.13 2.86 14.96
CA PHE A 206 -10.89 3.94 14.34
C PHE A 206 -12.41 3.77 14.45
N GLU A 207 -12.90 2.69 15.09
CA GLU A 207 -14.32 2.33 15.12
C GLU A 207 -14.95 2.27 13.72
N TYR A 208 -14.14 1.89 12.74
CA TYR A 208 -14.56 1.79 11.36
C TYR A 208 -15.02 0.37 11.06
N ASN A 209 -16.27 0.23 10.63
CA ASN A 209 -16.78 -1.03 10.11
C ASN A 209 -16.59 -1.04 8.59
N PRO A 210 -15.52 -1.66 8.05
CA PRO A 210 -15.28 -1.63 6.64
C PRO A 210 -16.34 -2.44 5.88
N PRO A 211 -16.61 -2.11 4.61
CA PRO A 211 -17.40 -2.98 3.78
C PRO A 211 -16.71 -4.35 3.69
N SER A 212 -17.49 -5.42 3.50
CA SER A 212 -16.96 -6.78 3.31
C SER A 212 -16.35 -6.97 1.91
N THR A 213 -15.75 -5.93 1.34
CA THR A 213 -15.14 -5.93 0.02
C THR A 213 -13.85 -6.75 0.09
N ARG A 214 -13.77 -7.76 -0.77
CA ARG A 214 -12.65 -8.69 -0.88
C ARG A 214 -12.34 -8.86 -2.34
N GLU A 215 -11.32 -8.15 -2.80
CA GLU A 215 -10.98 -8.07 -4.21
C GLU A 215 -9.59 -8.62 -4.44
N VAL A 216 -9.42 -9.37 -5.51
CA VAL A 216 -8.10 -9.83 -5.98
C VAL A 216 -8.03 -9.54 -7.48
N PHE A 217 -6.91 -8.96 -7.91
CA PHE A 217 -6.63 -8.76 -9.33
C PHE A 217 -5.40 -9.55 -9.77
N VAL A 218 -5.32 -9.77 -11.09
CA VAL A 218 -4.13 -10.27 -11.77
C VAL A 218 -3.64 -9.22 -12.76
N ARG A 219 -2.33 -9.01 -12.80
CA ARG A 219 -1.65 -8.16 -13.78
C ARG A 219 -0.79 -9.00 -14.72
N ILE A 220 -0.76 -8.65 -15.99
CA ILE A 220 0.17 -9.19 -16.97
C ILE A 220 1.33 -8.21 -17.08
N GLU A 221 2.51 -8.65 -16.65
CA GLU A 221 3.71 -7.81 -16.47
C GLU A 221 4.49 -7.64 -17.77
N ASP A 222 5.31 -6.58 -17.82
CA ASP A 222 6.32 -6.35 -18.86
C ASP A 222 5.80 -6.48 -20.29
N VAL A 223 4.63 -5.91 -20.57
CA VAL A 223 4.03 -5.93 -21.90
C VAL A 223 4.63 -4.81 -22.74
N HIS A 224 5.51 -5.15 -23.67
CA HIS A 224 6.25 -4.19 -24.50
C HIS A 224 6.28 -4.62 -25.98
N PRO A 225 6.67 -3.74 -26.93
CA PRO A 225 6.57 -4.00 -28.38
C PRO A 225 7.31 -5.23 -28.94
N PHE A 226 8.14 -5.88 -28.14
CA PHE A 226 8.88 -7.10 -28.51
C PHE A 226 8.25 -8.39 -27.96
N ARG A 227 7.13 -8.28 -27.22
CA ARG A 227 6.34 -9.44 -26.80
C ARG A 227 5.55 -10.01 -27.99
N ASP A 228 5.33 -11.32 -27.98
CA ASP A 228 4.55 -12.02 -29.01
C ASP A 228 3.07 -11.59 -28.97
N PRO A 229 2.57 -10.89 -30.01
CA PRO A 229 1.18 -10.42 -30.05
C PRO A 229 0.16 -11.57 -30.00
N GLN A 230 0.49 -12.73 -30.58
CA GLN A 230 -0.40 -13.89 -30.56
C GLN A 230 -0.52 -14.45 -29.13
N ARG A 231 0.60 -14.51 -28.40
CA ARG A 231 0.60 -14.97 -27.01
C ARG A 231 -0.21 -14.05 -26.09
N LEU A 232 -0.11 -12.73 -26.30
CA LEU A 232 -0.91 -11.75 -25.56
C LEU A 232 -2.42 -11.95 -25.79
N LYS A 233 -2.84 -12.19 -27.03
CA LYS A 233 -4.24 -12.49 -27.38
C LYS A 233 -4.72 -13.80 -26.73
N GLU A 234 -3.89 -14.85 -26.71
CA GLU A 234 -4.20 -16.12 -26.04
C GLU A 234 -4.44 -15.96 -24.53
N ILE A 235 -3.64 -15.13 -23.85
CA ILE A 235 -3.84 -14.84 -22.42
C ILE A 235 -5.15 -14.09 -22.20
N ALA A 236 -5.43 -13.08 -23.02
CA ALA A 236 -6.67 -12.34 -22.93
C ALA A 236 -7.90 -13.23 -23.15
N ASP A 237 -7.86 -14.11 -24.15
CA ASP A 237 -8.94 -15.09 -24.38
C ASP A 237 -9.09 -16.03 -23.19
N TYR A 238 -8.00 -16.56 -22.64
CA TYR A 238 -8.03 -17.47 -21.49
C TYR A 238 -8.71 -16.85 -20.25
N LEU A 239 -8.37 -15.59 -19.93
CA LEU A 239 -8.93 -14.85 -18.81
C LEU A 239 -10.38 -14.41 -19.08
N PHE A 240 -10.67 -13.95 -20.29
CA PHE A 240 -12.00 -13.53 -20.71
C PHE A 240 -13.01 -14.68 -20.70
N GLU A 241 -12.63 -15.86 -21.20
CA GLU A 241 -13.47 -17.08 -21.14
C GLU A 241 -13.85 -17.47 -19.69
N ARG A 242 -13.05 -17.05 -18.71
CA ARG A 242 -13.28 -17.26 -17.28
C ARG A 242 -13.98 -16.10 -16.60
N ASN A 243 -14.29 -15.03 -17.33
CA ASN A 243 -14.83 -13.77 -16.81
C ASN A 243 -13.91 -13.12 -15.77
N ILE A 244 -12.59 -13.22 -15.96
CA ILE A 244 -11.59 -12.61 -15.09
C ILE A 244 -11.08 -11.32 -15.76
N PRO A 245 -11.45 -10.12 -15.29
CA PRO A 245 -10.78 -8.90 -15.71
C PRO A 245 -9.34 -8.87 -15.21
N PHE A 246 -8.46 -8.20 -15.93
CA PHE A 246 -7.02 -8.18 -15.63
C PHE A 246 -6.40 -6.84 -15.97
N MET A 247 -5.20 -6.57 -15.42
CA MET A 247 -4.41 -5.39 -15.75
C MET A 247 -3.30 -5.74 -16.76
N ILE A 248 -2.91 -4.78 -17.59
CA ILE A 248 -1.82 -4.89 -18.55
C ILE A 248 -0.77 -3.85 -18.16
N ALA A 249 0.39 -4.28 -17.65
CA ALA A 249 1.52 -3.41 -17.35
C ALA A 249 2.26 -3.08 -18.66
N LEU A 250 1.87 -1.96 -19.29
CA LEU A 250 2.34 -1.59 -20.62
C LEU A 250 3.59 -0.72 -20.54
N VAL A 251 4.66 -1.16 -21.20
CA VAL A 251 5.85 -0.37 -21.51
C VAL A 251 5.76 0.07 -22.98
N PRO A 252 5.48 1.35 -23.27
CA PRO A 252 5.16 1.81 -24.63
C PRO A 252 6.36 1.94 -25.57
N ALA A 253 7.59 1.94 -25.04
CA ALA A 253 8.81 2.04 -25.84
C ALA A 253 9.86 1.02 -25.37
N TYR A 254 10.41 0.26 -26.31
CA TYR A 254 11.48 -0.69 -26.05
C TYR A 254 12.82 -0.13 -26.52
N VAL A 255 13.80 -0.06 -25.62
CA VAL A 255 15.15 0.37 -25.94
C VAL A 255 16.03 -0.85 -26.20
N ASP A 256 16.60 -0.93 -27.41
CA ASP A 256 17.57 -1.97 -27.75
C ASP A 256 18.97 -1.51 -27.35
N ASN A 257 19.53 -2.13 -26.32
CA ASN A 257 20.86 -1.79 -25.81
C ASN A 257 22.01 -2.09 -26.80
N ASN A 258 21.81 -2.97 -27.78
CA ASN A 258 22.85 -3.25 -28.77
C ASN A 258 22.93 -2.16 -29.85
N THR A 259 21.77 -1.64 -30.24
CA THR A 259 21.65 -0.65 -31.33
C THR A 259 21.47 0.78 -30.83
N HIS A 260 21.17 0.96 -29.54
CA HIS A 260 20.72 2.19 -28.91
C HIS A 260 19.50 2.82 -29.62
N THR A 261 18.64 1.98 -30.19
CA THR A 261 17.41 2.42 -30.85
C THR A 261 16.22 2.31 -29.91
N ILE A 262 15.29 3.25 -30.03
CA ILE A 262 14.03 3.25 -29.30
C ILE A 262 12.94 2.82 -30.28
N ASN A 263 12.29 1.70 -29.97
CA ASN A 263 11.22 1.10 -30.75
C ASN A 263 9.90 1.35 -30.02
N THR A 264 9.16 2.36 -30.47
CA THR A 264 7.89 2.76 -29.88
C THR A 264 6.75 1.86 -30.37
N LEU A 265 5.68 1.72 -29.57
CA LEU A 265 4.55 0.84 -29.88
C LEU A 265 3.93 1.09 -31.27
N ASP A 266 3.89 2.34 -31.72
CA ASP A 266 3.30 2.74 -33.01
C ASP A 266 4.11 2.26 -34.22
N GLN A 267 5.37 1.84 -34.01
CA GLN A 267 6.21 1.21 -35.02
C GLN A 267 5.90 -0.29 -35.18
N VAL A 268 5.09 -0.88 -34.29
CA VAL A 268 4.74 -2.30 -34.27
C VAL A 268 3.22 -2.48 -34.31
N PRO A 269 2.57 -2.32 -35.48
CA PRO A 269 1.10 -2.36 -35.59
C PRO A 269 0.45 -3.62 -35.05
N GLU A 270 1.06 -4.80 -35.24
CA GLU A 270 0.52 -6.06 -34.71
C GLU A 270 0.48 -6.09 -33.18
N PHE A 271 1.43 -5.41 -32.51
CA PHE A 271 1.43 -5.27 -31.06
C PHE A 271 0.30 -4.34 -30.61
N VAL A 272 0.12 -3.20 -31.27
CA VAL A 272 -1.01 -2.28 -31.01
C VAL A 272 -2.35 -3.01 -31.13
N GLU A 273 -2.55 -3.77 -32.20
CA GLU A 273 -3.75 -4.58 -32.40
C GLU A 273 -3.94 -5.61 -31.27
N ALA A 274 -2.87 -6.21 -30.76
CA ALA A 274 -2.96 -7.10 -29.61
C ALA A 274 -3.40 -6.37 -28.34
N ILE A 275 -2.82 -5.21 -28.01
CA ILE A 275 -3.24 -4.46 -26.82
C ILE A 275 -4.71 -4.00 -26.94
N GLN A 276 -5.11 -3.51 -28.11
CA GLN A 276 -6.52 -3.18 -28.38
C GLN A 276 -7.43 -4.41 -28.18
N TYR A 277 -7.04 -5.57 -28.68
CA TYR A 277 -7.76 -6.82 -28.47
C TYR A 277 -7.85 -7.21 -26.99
N MET A 278 -6.76 -7.08 -26.23
CA MET A 278 -6.78 -7.34 -24.78
C MET A 278 -7.73 -6.39 -24.05
N GLN A 279 -7.78 -5.10 -24.44
CA GLN A 279 -8.75 -4.14 -23.88
C GLN A 279 -10.20 -4.57 -24.14
N GLU A 280 -10.53 -5.00 -25.36
CA GLU A 280 -11.86 -5.54 -25.71
C GLU A 280 -12.24 -6.80 -24.92
N ARG A 281 -11.25 -7.50 -24.34
CA ARG A 281 -11.39 -8.73 -23.56
C ARG A 281 -11.29 -8.49 -22.04
N GLY A 282 -11.47 -7.26 -21.59
CA GLY A 282 -11.51 -6.93 -20.15
C GLY A 282 -10.14 -6.61 -19.54
N GLY A 283 -9.12 -6.43 -20.37
CA GLY A 283 -7.83 -5.89 -19.95
C GLY A 283 -7.88 -4.39 -19.71
N SER A 284 -7.46 -3.94 -18.53
CA SER A 284 -7.27 -2.51 -18.22
C SER A 284 -5.79 -2.18 -18.34
N VAL A 285 -5.45 -1.19 -19.16
CA VAL A 285 -4.04 -0.79 -19.33
C VAL A 285 -3.60 0.05 -18.14
N ILE A 286 -2.45 -0.30 -17.58
CA ILE A 286 -1.70 0.56 -16.66
C ILE A 286 -0.35 0.89 -17.32
N LEU A 287 0.12 2.11 -17.14
CA LEU A 287 1.41 2.53 -17.68
C LEU A 287 2.52 2.08 -16.72
N HIS A 288 3.47 1.30 -17.22
CA HIS A 288 4.56 0.71 -16.47
C HIS A 288 5.90 1.39 -16.82
N GLY A 289 5.95 2.71 -16.60
CA GLY A 289 7.03 3.57 -17.11
C GLY A 289 6.91 3.88 -18.61
N TYR A 290 7.89 4.60 -19.14
CA TYR A 290 8.02 4.86 -20.58
C TYR A 290 8.87 3.79 -21.27
N THR A 291 10.02 3.46 -20.68
CA THR A 291 11.00 2.50 -21.24
C THR A 291 11.36 1.38 -20.29
N HIS A 292 10.96 1.43 -19.02
CA HIS A 292 11.28 0.44 -18.00
C HIS A 292 12.80 0.18 -17.89
N GLN A 293 13.59 1.24 -17.98
CA GLN A 293 15.06 1.19 -17.81
C GLN A 293 15.64 2.59 -17.63
N LEU A 294 16.77 2.69 -16.92
CA LEU A 294 17.54 3.92 -16.79
C LEU A 294 18.70 3.94 -17.81
N GLY A 295 18.63 4.87 -18.74
CA GLY A 295 19.66 5.04 -19.78
C GLY A 295 19.73 3.84 -20.74
N PHE A 296 20.94 3.40 -21.09
CA PHE A 296 21.18 2.34 -22.10
C PHE A 296 21.93 1.13 -21.55
N LYS A 297 22.17 1.08 -20.23
CA LYS A 297 22.89 -0.03 -19.59
C LYS A 297 21.95 -1.18 -19.23
N GLU A 298 20.75 -0.86 -18.81
CA GLU A 298 19.74 -1.81 -18.35
C GLU A 298 18.81 -2.22 -19.48
N VAL A 299 18.23 -3.41 -19.41
CA VAL A 299 17.32 -3.94 -20.44
C VAL A 299 15.88 -3.52 -20.13
N THR A 300 15.13 -3.12 -21.15
CA THR A 300 13.71 -2.78 -21.02
C THR A 300 12.95 -3.98 -20.46
N GLY A 301 12.17 -3.77 -19.39
CA GLY A 301 11.45 -4.83 -18.67
C GLY A 301 12.28 -5.53 -17.59
N GLU A 302 13.56 -5.18 -17.44
CA GLU A 302 14.42 -5.67 -16.35
C GLU A 302 14.99 -4.52 -15.50
N GLY A 303 15.15 -3.33 -16.09
CA GLY A 303 15.75 -2.17 -15.45
C GLY A 303 14.83 -1.35 -14.55
N TYR A 304 15.42 -0.37 -13.86
CA TYR A 304 14.76 0.60 -13.00
C TYR A 304 14.67 1.92 -13.76
N GLU A 305 13.48 2.53 -13.91
CA GLU A 305 13.36 3.78 -14.70
C GLU A 305 13.54 5.05 -13.85
N PHE A 306 13.03 5.04 -12.61
CA PHE A 306 12.95 6.23 -11.75
C PHE A 306 13.90 6.18 -10.55
N TRP A 307 14.79 5.20 -10.51
CA TRP A 307 15.79 5.02 -9.44
C TRP A 307 17.11 4.54 -10.02
N ASP A 308 18.23 5.12 -9.58
CA ASP A 308 19.56 4.61 -9.88
C ASP A 308 19.89 3.50 -8.87
N ILE A 309 19.64 2.25 -9.26
CA ILE A 309 19.89 1.09 -8.40
C ILE A 309 21.38 0.80 -8.20
N GLU A 310 22.26 1.21 -9.12
CA GLU A 310 23.71 1.03 -8.98
C GLU A 310 24.26 1.87 -7.82
N ASN A 311 23.79 3.11 -7.70
CA ASN A 311 24.21 4.05 -6.66
C ASN A 311 23.26 4.13 -5.46
N ASP A 312 22.09 3.50 -5.55
CA ASP A 312 21.00 3.53 -4.57
C ASP A 312 20.51 4.95 -4.28
N THR A 313 20.23 5.71 -5.34
CA THR A 313 19.81 7.12 -5.26
C THR A 313 18.68 7.47 -6.23
N PRO A 314 17.88 8.51 -5.95
CA PRO A 314 16.92 9.04 -6.94
C PRO A 314 17.63 9.50 -8.22
N ILE A 315 16.93 9.44 -9.35
CA ILE A 315 17.43 10.01 -10.61
C ILE A 315 17.45 11.54 -10.55
N GLU A 316 18.36 12.16 -11.32
CA GLU A 316 18.41 13.61 -11.43
C GLU A 316 17.18 14.16 -12.16
N ASN A 317 16.59 15.24 -11.65
CA ASN A 317 15.46 15.97 -12.25
C ASN A 317 14.23 15.08 -12.55
N ILE A 318 13.86 14.19 -11.61
CA ILE A 318 12.76 13.25 -11.78
C ILE A 318 11.44 13.90 -12.25
N GLU A 319 11.12 15.11 -11.78
CA GLU A 319 9.90 15.82 -12.20
C GLU A 319 9.90 16.13 -13.71
N THR A 320 11.02 16.65 -14.22
CA THR A 320 11.20 16.93 -15.65
C THR A 320 11.21 15.64 -16.45
N TYR A 321 11.88 14.60 -15.95
CA TYR A 321 11.90 13.29 -16.61
C TYR A 321 10.49 12.72 -16.76
N ILE A 322 9.68 12.75 -15.70
CA ILE A 322 8.28 12.30 -15.74
C ILE A 322 7.49 13.15 -16.73
N GLN A 323 7.58 14.47 -16.66
CA GLN A 323 6.87 15.37 -17.57
C GLN A 323 7.15 15.05 -19.04
N GLU A 324 8.40 14.84 -19.41
CA GLU A 324 8.78 14.59 -20.79
C GLU A 324 8.41 13.18 -21.25
N ASN A 325 8.74 12.16 -20.45
CA ASN A 325 8.61 10.76 -20.86
C ASN A 325 7.20 10.22 -20.64
N ILE A 326 6.55 10.52 -19.52
CA ILE A 326 5.20 10.03 -19.23
C ILE A 326 4.15 10.72 -20.11
N LEU A 327 4.29 12.01 -20.41
CA LEU A 327 3.40 12.66 -21.39
C LEU A 327 3.60 12.11 -22.80
N THR A 328 4.84 11.76 -23.17
CA THR A 328 5.13 11.10 -24.45
C THR A 328 4.51 9.71 -24.51
N ALA A 329 4.67 8.91 -23.45
CA ALA A 329 4.04 7.60 -23.28
C ALA A 329 2.52 7.67 -23.44
N LEU A 330 1.87 8.60 -22.72
CA LEU A 330 0.43 8.82 -22.79
C LEU A 330 -0.01 9.23 -24.19
N ARG A 331 0.72 10.13 -24.85
CA ARG A 331 0.43 10.52 -26.23
C ARG A 331 0.48 9.31 -27.17
N LEU A 332 1.56 8.52 -27.12
CA LEU A 332 1.71 7.33 -27.95
C LEU A 332 0.55 6.35 -27.74
N CYS A 333 0.15 6.12 -26.50
CA CYS A 333 -0.97 5.23 -26.20
C CYS A 333 -2.28 5.77 -26.78
N VAL A 334 -2.64 7.03 -26.48
CA VAL A 334 -3.92 7.62 -26.87
C VAL A 334 -4.05 7.78 -28.38
N GLU A 335 -2.97 8.15 -29.09
CA GLU A 335 -2.94 8.23 -30.56
C GLU A 335 -3.18 6.86 -31.23
N ASN A 336 -2.99 5.77 -30.49
CA ASN A 336 -3.18 4.39 -30.95
C ASN A 336 -4.36 3.68 -30.26
N GLU A 337 -5.30 4.44 -29.68
CA GLU A 337 -6.51 3.91 -29.01
C GLU A 337 -6.21 2.94 -27.84
N ILE A 338 -5.08 3.16 -27.15
CA ILE A 338 -4.68 2.49 -25.92
C ILE A 338 -4.84 3.49 -24.78
N TYR A 339 -5.56 3.12 -23.71
CA TYR A 339 -5.96 4.06 -22.67
C TYR A 339 -5.44 3.64 -21.28
N PRO A 340 -4.21 4.05 -20.91
CA PRO A 340 -3.70 3.83 -19.57
C PRO A 340 -4.60 4.51 -18.52
N LEU A 341 -5.08 3.73 -17.53
CA LEU A 341 -5.98 4.19 -16.47
C LEU A 341 -5.26 4.40 -15.12
N ALA A 342 -4.11 3.77 -14.95
CA ALA A 342 -3.30 3.83 -13.75
C ALA A 342 -1.81 3.85 -14.11
N PHE A 343 -0.98 4.12 -13.12
CA PHE A 343 0.47 4.05 -13.23
C PHE A 343 1.04 3.04 -12.25
N GLU A 344 2.14 2.43 -12.61
CA GLU A 344 2.96 1.63 -11.71
C GLU A 344 4.43 1.82 -12.10
N ALA A 345 5.27 2.16 -11.12
CA ALA A 345 6.67 2.40 -11.39
C ALA A 345 7.39 1.06 -11.59
N PRO A 346 8.24 0.90 -12.63
CA PRO A 346 9.15 -0.22 -12.77
C PRO A 346 9.85 -0.59 -11.45
N HIS A 347 9.72 -1.87 -11.04
CA HIS A 347 10.21 -2.40 -9.76
C HIS A 347 9.75 -1.62 -8.51
N TYR A 348 8.66 -0.87 -8.64
CA TYR A 348 8.12 0.03 -7.62
C TYR A 348 9.10 1.11 -7.13
N ALA A 349 10.14 1.38 -7.92
CA ALA A 349 11.25 2.21 -7.51
C ALA A 349 11.06 3.65 -7.96
N MET A 350 10.71 4.53 -7.03
CA MET A 350 10.50 5.95 -7.28
C MET A 350 10.52 6.71 -5.95
N ASP A 351 11.15 7.88 -5.90
CA ASP A 351 11.14 8.70 -4.69
C ASP A 351 9.80 9.45 -4.51
N ALA A 352 9.61 10.07 -3.34
CA ALA A 352 8.41 10.84 -3.03
C ALA A 352 8.11 11.96 -4.04
N ASN A 353 9.14 12.60 -4.62
CA ASN A 353 8.93 13.65 -5.63
C ASN A 353 8.36 13.05 -6.92
N GLY A 354 8.83 11.87 -7.33
CA GLY A 354 8.26 11.14 -8.46
C GLY A 354 6.79 10.79 -8.25
N TYR A 355 6.40 10.30 -7.07
CA TYR A 355 4.99 10.02 -6.75
C TYR A 355 4.12 11.29 -6.83
N LEU A 356 4.59 12.41 -6.27
CA LEU A 356 3.88 13.70 -6.32
C LEU A 356 3.71 14.22 -7.76
N GLU A 357 4.67 13.99 -8.64
CA GLU A 357 4.57 14.37 -10.05
C GLU A 357 3.63 13.44 -10.82
N ILE A 358 3.75 12.11 -10.67
CA ILE A 358 2.88 11.12 -11.33
C ILE A 358 1.39 11.33 -10.98
N LYS A 359 1.11 11.67 -9.71
CA LYS A 359 -0.25 11.93 -9.21
C LYS A 359 -0.98 13.05 -9.97
N LYS A 360 -0.27 13.92 -10.70
CA LYS A 360 -0.85 14.96 -11.56
C LYS A 360 -1.45 14.40 -12.86
N TYR A 361 -0.97 13.24 -13.31
CA TYR A 361 -1.38 12.61 -14.57
C TYR A 361 -2.26 11.38 -14.36
N PHE A 362 -2.05 10.65 -13.26
CA PHE A 362 -2.81 9.45 -12.93
C PHE A 362 -3.53 9.59 -11.60
N SER A 363 -4.83 9.24 -11.59
CA SER A 363 -5.61 9.16 -10.35
C SER A 363 -5.29 7.91 -9.53
N THR A 364 -4.64 6.91 -10.12
CA THR A 364 -4.46 5.60 -9.50
C THR A 364 -3.03 5.12 -9.70
N TYR A 365 -2.41 4.73 -8.61
CA TYR A 365 -1.14 4.01 -8.57
C TYR A 365 -1.40 2.56 -8.14
N VAL A 366 -0.73 1.60 -8.76
CA VAL A 366 -0.89 0.15 -8.49
C VAL A 366 0.47 -0.43 -8.11
N GLY A 367 0.52 -1.40 -7.19
CA GLY A 367 1.75 -2.14 -6.87
C GLY A 367 2.24 -1.93 -5.44
N HIS A 368 3.56 -1.85 -5.26
CA HIS A 368 4.17 -1.35 -4.03
C HIS A 368 4.58 0.11 -4.20
N PHE A 369 4.87 0.79 -3.10
CA PHE A 369 5.60 2.06 -3.14
C PHE A 369 6.93 1.95 -2.43
N GLN A 370 7.92 2.69 -2.91
CA GLN A 370 9.18 2.88 -2.24
C GLN A 370 8.99 3.84 -1.06
N ASN A 371 9.18 3.32 0.16
CA ASN A 371 8.87 4.06 1.38
C ASN A 371 10.08 4.85 1.93
N ASN A 372 11.24 4.76 1.29
CA ASN A 372 12.45 5.48 1.68
C ASN A 372 13.07 6.23 0.49
N ASN A 373 13.33 7.53 0.67
CA ASN A 373 13.96 8.39 -0.33
C ASN A 373 15.49 8.31 -0.35
N ILE A 374 16.11 7.62 0.63
CA ILE A 374 17.57 7.53 0.78
C ILE A 374 18.10 6.24 0.14
N ASN A 375 17.33 5.16 0.20
CA ASN A 375 17.73 3.85 -0.30
C ASN A 375 16.49 3.07 -0.75
N PHE A 376 16.69 2.13 -1.67
CA PHE A 376 15.64 1.33 -2.24
C PHE A 376 15.10 0.31 -1.21
N THR A 377 13.81 0.43 -0.95
CA THR A 377 13.00 -0.50 -0.17
C THR A 377 11.53 -0.18 -0.45
N THR A 378 10.71 -1.20 -0.58
CA THR A 378 9.31 -1.05 -0.97
C THR A 378 8.41 -1.72 0.04
N SER A 379 7.19 -1.21 0.16
CA SER A 379 6.16 -1.80 1.00
C SER A 379 4.80 -1.68 0.31
N SER A 380 3.86 -2.52 0.75
CA SER A 380 2.49 -2.54 0.24
C SER A 380 1.51 -2.56 1.42
N PHE A 381 0.22 -2.57 1.13
CA PHE A 381 -0.85 -2.51 2.13
C PHE A 381 -1.86 -3.65 1.90
N PRO A 382 -2.72 -3.99 2.86
CA PRO A 382 -3.76 -4.99 2.69
C PRO A 382 -5.02 -4.45 2.02
N TYR A 383 -5.16 -3.12 1.93
CA TYR A 383 -6.32 -2.46 1.34
C TYR A 383 -5.91 -1.19 0.58
N ARG A 384 -6.86 -0.64 -0.17
CA ARG A 384 -6.67 0.57 -0.95
C ARG A 384 -6.48 1.78 -0.04
N ILE A 385 -5.55 2.66 -0.41
CA ILE A 385 -5.36 3.96 0.22
C ILE A 385 -5.98 5.03 -0.68
N TYR A 386 -6.62 6.03 -0.07
CA TYR A 386 -7.26 7.13 -0.79
C TYR A 386 -6.75 8.47 -0.29
N ASN A 387 -6.52 9.39 -1.22
CA ASN A 387 -6.19 10.79 -0.94
C ASN A 387 -5.02 10.98 0.05
N SER A 388 -4.01 10.11 0.01
CA SER A 388 -2.76 10.37 0.73
C SER A 388 -2.03 11.55 0.10
N ASP A 389 -0.98 12.05 0.75
CA ASP A 389 -0.12 13.07 0.13
C ASP A 389 0.53 12.55 -1.16
N LEU A 390 0.99 11.30 -1.18
CA LEU A 390 1.63 10.67 -2.35
C LEU A 390 0.67 10.16 -3.42
N PHE A 391 -0.56 9.75 -3.06
CA PHE A 391 -1.46 9.06 -3.98
C PHE A 391 -2.88 9.64 -3.94
N ASN A 392 -3.58 9.64 -5.08
CA ASN A 392 -5.02 9.87 -5.11
C ASN A 392 -5.76 8.56 -4.76
N ILE A 393 -5.35 7.45 -5.41
CA ILE A 393 -5.77 6.09 -5.10
C ILE A 393 -4.53 5.21 -5.21
N PHE A 394 -4.29 4.37 -4.20
CA PHE A 394 -3.30 3.31 -4.22
C PHE A 394 -4.01 1.96 -4.21
N ILE A 395 -3.71 1.09 -5.17
CA ILE A 395 -4.19 -0.29 -5.21
C ILE A 395 -3.00 -1.23 -4.93
N PRO A 396 -3.01 -1.96 -3.81
CA PRO A 396 -1.86 -2.76 -3.41
C PRO A 396 -1.72 -4.03 -4.24
N GLU A 397 -0.48 -4.32 -4.64
CA GLU A 397 -0.05 -5.68 -4.95
C GLU A 397 0.67 -6.24 -3.73
N ASN A 398 0.28 -7.41 -3.25
CA ASN A 398 0.79 -7.98 -1.99
C ASN A 398 0.77 -9.51 -1.98
N LEU A 399 0.42 -10.13 -3.11
CA LEU A 399 0.38 -11.59 -3.25
C LEU A 399 1.62 -12.12 -3.99
N GLY A 400 2.38 -11.27 -4.69
CA GLY A 400 3.61 -11.65 -5.39
C GLY A 400 3.38 -11.96 -6.87
N TYR A 401 4.13 -12.89 -7.45
CA TYR A 401 4.07 -13.20 -8.87
C TYR A 401 4.02 -14.68 -9.17
N ILE A 402 3.56 -15.00 -10.38
CA ILE A 402 3.63 -16.34 -10.98
C ILE A 402 4.64 -16.30 -12.13
N GLU A 403 5.59 -17.22 -12.07
CA GLU A 403 6.54 -17.50 -13.14
C GLU A 403 6.11 -18.78 -13.87
N ALA A 404 5.97 -18.72 -15.20
CA ALA A 404 5.31 -19.74 -16.01
C ALA A 404 5.88 -21.18 -15.81
N ASP A 405 7.17 -21.29 -15.52
CA ASP A 405 7.89 -22.56 -15.39
C ASP A 405 8.19 -22.96 -13.93
N VAL A 406 7.66 -22.22 -12.96
CA VAL A 406 7.99 -22.38 -11.54
C VAL A 406 6.73 -22.67 -10.73
N LEU A 407 6.37 -23.95 -10.64
CA LEU A 407 5.15 -24.46 -9.98
C LEU A 407 4.95 -24.00 -8.53
N HIS A 408 6.03 -23.70 -7.78
CA HIS A 408 5.92 -23.29 -6.39
C HIS A 408 5.39 -21.85 -6.23
N THR A 409 5.54 -20.99 -7.23
CA THR A 409 5.06 -19.60 -7.16
C THR A 409 3.54 -19.52 -6.95
N ALA A 410 2.76 -20.38 -7.62
CA ALA A 410 1.31 -20.43 -7.42
C ALA A 410 0.92 -20.83 -5.99
N GLN A 411 1.70 -21.71 -5.34
CA GLN A 411 1.48 -22.09 -3.95
C GLN A 411 1.82 -20.93 -3.00
N GLU A 412 2.87 -20.16 -3.29
CA GLU A 412 3.23 -18.95 -2.54
C GLU A 412 2.15 -17.87 -2.63
N ILE A 413 1.52 -17.67 -3.81
CA ILE A 413 0.35 -16.78 -3.95
C ILE A 413 -0.77 -17.22 -3.00
N ILE A 414 -1.07 -18.52 -2.93
CA ILE A 414 -2.13 -19.06 -2.06
C ILE A 414 -1.79 -18.83 -0.58
N GLU A 415 -0.53 -19.03 -0.20
CA GLU A 415 -0.06 -18.81 1.18
C GLU A 415 -0.17 -17.34 1.58
N LYS A 416 0.29 -16.41 0.73
CA LYS A 416 0.15 -14.97 0.94
C LYS A 416 -1.32 -14.52 0.95
N PHE A 417 -2.17 -15.12 0.11
CA PHE A 417 -3.60 -14.85 0.12
C PHE A 417 -4.25 -15.28 1.44
N ASN A 418 -3.88 -16.46 1.97
CA ASN A 418 -4.37 -16.90 3.29
C ASN A 418 -3.91 -15.97 4.42
N GLN A 419 -2.71 -15.39 4.32
CA GLN A 419 -2.25 -14.37 5.27
C GLN A 419 -3.03 -13.07 5.15
N LEU A 420 -3.29 -12.59 3.92
CA LEU A 420 -4.09 -11.38 3.67
C LEU A 420 -5.52 -11.48 4.22
N GLN A 421 -6.09 -12.69 4.24
CA GLN A 421 -7.43 -12.94 4.78
C GLN A 421 -7.57 -12.70 6.29
N VAL A 422 -6.46 -12.48 7.01
CA VAL A 422 -6.48 -11.97 8.39
C VAL A 422 -7.17 -10.61 8.47
N VAL A 423 -7.05 -9.79 7.42
CA VAL A 423 -7.66 -8.47 7.35
C VAL A 423 -9.12 -8.59 6.89
N ARG A 424 -10.06 -8.02 7.64
CA ARG A 424 -11.51 -8.21 7.44
C ARG A 424 -12.02 -7.66 6.10
N SER A 425 -11.34 -6.64 5.57
CA SER A 425 -11.54 -6.04 4.25
C SER A 425 -10.19 -5.89 3.56
N TYR A 426 -10.05 -6.43 2.34
CA TYR A 426 -8.77 -6.43 1.65
C TYR A 426 -8.88 -6.23 0.14
N THR A 427 -7.80 -5.72 -0.43
CA THR A 427 -7.49 -5.77 -1.86
C THR A 427 -6.15 -6.46 -2.01
N GLY A 428 -6.10 -7.49 -2.84
CA GLY A 428 -4.88 -8.20 -3.17
C GLY A 428 -4.56 -8.15 -4.65
N GLY A 429 -3.29 -8.27 -4.98
CA GLY A 429 -2.81 -8.28 -6.35
C GLY A 429 -1.65 -9.23 -6.49
N PHE A 430 -1.62 -9.95 -7.62
CA PHE A 430 -0.44 -10.66 -8.10
C PHE A 430 -0.24 -10.36 -9.58
N PHE A 431 0.98 -10.58 -10.07
CA PHE A 431 1.27 -10.48 -11.49
C PHE A 431 1.76 -11.79 -12.09
N PHE A 432 1.67 -11.87 -13.41
CA PHE A 432 2.19 -12.96 -14.23
C PHE A 432 3.19 -12.36 -15.22
N PHE A 433 4.41 -12.90 -15.25
CA PHE A 433 5.43 -12.52 -16.22
C PHE A 433 5.80 -13.70 -17.13
N PHE A 434 6.35 -13.38 -18.31
CA PHE A 434 6.56 -14.30 -19.43
C PHE A 434 7.98 -14.83 -19.55
#